data_AF-A0AAD4G6V5-F1
#
_entry.id   AF-A0AAD4G6V5-F1
#
_cell.length_a   1.000
_cell.length_b   1.000
_cell.length_c   1.000
_cell.angle_alpha   90.00
_cell.angle_beta   90.00
_cell.angle_gamma   90.00
#
_symmetry.space_group_name_H-M   'P 1'
#
loop_
_entity.id
_entity.type
_entity.pdbx_description
1 polymer ?
#
loop_
_entity_poly.entity_id
_entity_poly.type
_entity_poly.pdbx_seq_one_letter_code
_entity_poly.pdbx_strand_id
1 'polypeptide(L)'
;MQEHDRQAKAGKTMSKEDVIKIFEAHRNQWDKIQTLGSLIWEDFPWPMFKRPKGPDDLTSPGITAYMLSSIHPQDRATKERIKDNIRRWHPDRFNSQLLPKVKENERDRVAEGSGTVARILNDLLRMHSQDTF
;
A
#
# COMPACT_ATOMS: atom_id res chain seq x y z
N MET A 1 -0.34 37.55 16.98
CA MET A 1 -1.65 36.88 17.06
C MET A 1 -1.41 35.43 16.70
N GLN A 2 -1.17 34.61 17.73
CA GLN A 2 -1.01 33.16 17.67
C GLN A 2 -2.37 32.48 17.43
N GLU A 3 -2.29 31.22 17.01
CA GLU A 3 -3.30 30.17 17.22
C GLU A 3 -4.64 30.30 16.50
N HIS A 4 -4.64 29.92 15.22
CA HIS A 4 -5.73 29.10 14.68
C HIS A 4 -5.17 27.73 14.24
N ASP A 5 -4.33 27.17 15.12
CA ASP A 5 -3.91 25.78 15.03
C ASP A 5 -5.06 24.88 15.51
N ARG A 6 -5.14 23.69 14.92
CA ARG A 6 -5.90 22.53 15.39
C ARG A 6 -7.42 22.70 15.53
N GLN A 7 -8.16 22.55 14.42
CA GLN A 7 -9.45 21.80 14.40
C GLN A 7 -10.06 21.73 12.99
N ALA A 8 -9.53 20.87 12.10
CA ALA A 8 -10.24 20.50 10.86
C ALA A 8 -9.74 19.19 10.20
N LYS A 9 -9.32 18.18 10.96
CA LYS A 9 -8.94 16.88 10.38
C LYS A 9 -9.65 15.70 11.05
N ALA A 10 -10.97 15.83 11.19
CA ALA A 10 -11.87 14.70 11.33
C ALA A 10 -12.58 14.50 9.98
N GLY A 11 -12.17 13.47 9.26
CA GLY A 11 -12.94 12.77 8.22
C GLY A 11 -13.59 13.60 7.10
N LYS A 12 -12.80 14.09 6.13
CA LYS A 12 -13.37 14.23 4.78
C LYS A 12 -13.44 12.83 4.18
N THR A 13 -14.63 12.24 4.12
CA THR A 13 -14.86 10.99 3.40
C THR A 13 -14.37 11.17 1.96
N MET A 14 -13.41 10.36 1.53
CA MET A 14 -12.88 10.44 0.17
C MET A 14 -14.02 10.17 -0.83
N SER A 15 -14.10 10.97 -1.89
CA SER A 15 -15.08 10.71 -2.95
C SER A 15 -14.69 9.46 -3.74
N LYS A 16 -15.64 8.89 -4.47
CA LYS A 16 -15.37 7.77 -5.38
C LYS A 16 -14.29 8.13 -6.41
N GLU A 17 -14.33 9.35 -6.93
CA GLU A 17 -13.35 9.85 -7.90
C GLU A 17 -11.94 9.97 -7.29
N ASP A 18 -11.82 10.42 -6.04
CA ASP A 18 -10.52 10.49 -5.36
C ASP A 18 -9.92 9.10 -5.17
N VAL A 19 -10.74 8.12 -4.79
CA VAL A 19 -10.31 6.73 -4.62
C VAL A 19 -9.84 6.13 -5.95
N ILE A 20 -10.56 6.39 -7.06
CA ILE A 20 -10.14 5.94 -8.40
C ILE A 20 -8.78 6.54 -8.76
N LYS A 21 -8.60 7.85 -8.58
CA LYS A 21 -7.33 8.54 -8.86
C LYS A 21 -6.17 7.98 -8.03
N ILE A 22 -6.41 7.59 -6.78
CA ILE A 22 -5.40 6.94 -5.93
C ILE A 22 -4.99 5.59 -6.51
N PHE A 23 -5.94 4.76 -6.92
CA PHE A 23 -5.61 3.45 -7.52
C PHE A 23 -4.86 3.58 -8.84
N GLU A 24 -5.23 4.54 -9.69
CA GLU A 24 -4.50 4.86 -10.92
C GLU A 24 -3.08 5.36 -10.63
N ALA A 25 -2.92 6.26 -9.66
CA ALA A 25 -1.61 6.75 -9.25
C ALA A 25 -0.73 5.61 -8.73
N HIS A 26 -1.28 4.71 -7.92
CA HIS A 26 -0.56 3.55 -7.39
C HIS A 26 -0.17 2.55 -8.49
N ARG A 27 -1.05 2.34 -9.48
CA ARG A 27 -0.72 1.54 -10.67
C ARG A 27 0.47 2.16 -11.41
N ASN A 28 0.42 3.47 -11.69
CA ASN A 28 1.49 4.18 -12.38
C ASN A 28 2.81 4.18 -11.60
N GLN A 29 2.76 4.23 -10.26
CA GLN A 29 3.94 4.10 -9.42
C GLN A 29 4.58 2.71 -9.57
N TRP A 30 3.78 1.64 -9.55
CA TRP A 30 4.30 0.27 -9.79
C TRP A 30 5.04 0.14 -11.12
N ASP A 31 4.54 0.79 -12.17
CA ASP A 31 5.18 0.77 -13.49
C ASP A 31 6.49 1.58 -13.48
N LYS A 32 6.48 2.75 -12.84
CA LYS A 32 7.66 3.62 -12.70
C LYS A 32 8.80 2.96 -11.93
N ILE A 33 8.52 2.30 -10.80
CA ILE A 33 9.61 1.72 -9.99
C ILE A 33 10.38 0.60 -10.72
N GLN A 34 9.83 0.01 -11.79
CA GLN A 34 10.55 -0.97 -12.60
C GLN A 34 11.71 -0.32 -13.37
N THR A 35 11.54 0.94 -13.79
CA THR A 35 12.48 1.65 -14.67
C THR A 35 13.42 2.60 -13.91
N LEU A 36 13.06 2.99 -12.68
CA LEU A 36 13.91 3.84 -11.85
C LEU A 36 15.19 3.11 -11.40
N GLY A 37 16.31 3.84 -11.45
CA GLY A 37 17.63 3.36 -10.99
C GLY A 37 17.89 3.59 -9.50
N SER A 38 17.11 4.45 -8.85
CA SER A 38 17.18 4.70 -7.41
C SER A 38 15.77 4.95 -6.88
N LEU A 39 15.43 4.29 -5.77
CA LEU A 39 14.12 4.34 -5.14
C LEU A 39 14.20 4.94 -3.74
N ILE A 40 13.14 5.62 -3.33
CA ILE A 40 12.88 6.08 -1.96
C ILE A 40 11.51 5.59 -1.49
N TRP A 41 11.20 5.78 -0.20
CA TRP A 41 9.93 5.37 0.39
C TRP A 41 8.70 5.86 -0.40
N GLU A 42 8.72 7.10 -0.88
CA GLU A 42 7.61 7.75 -1.58
C GLU A 42 7.32 7.19 -2.98
N ASP A 43 8.29 6.48 -3.58
CA ASP A 43 8.12 5.87 -4.90
C ASP A 43 7.21 4.64 -4.83
N PHE A 44 7.14 4.00 -3.66
CA PHE A 44 6.35 2.80 -3.47
C PHE A 44 4.86 3.12 -3.31
N PRO A 45 3.99 2.42 -4.05
CA PRO A 45 2.54 2.52 -3.90
C PRO A 45 2.06 1.66 -2.73
N TRP A 46 2.36 2.10 -1.52
CA TRP A 46 1.89 1.48 -0.29
C TRP A 46 0.35 1.31 -0.35
N PRO A 47 -0.21 0.14 0.02
CA PRO A 47 -1.64 -0.14 -0.13
C PRO A 47 -2.46 0.59 0.95
N MET A 48 -2.48 1.91 0.88
CA MET A 48 -3.08 2.84 1.83
C MET A 48 -3.70 4.01 1.08
N PHE A 49 -4.88 4.50 1.48
CA PHE A 49 -5.48 5.68 0.86
C PHE A 49 -4.72 6.98 1.16
N LYS A 50 -4.15 7.07 2.36
CA LYS A 50 -3.26 8.14 2.76
C LYS A 50 -1.84 7.62 2.65
N ARG A 51 -0.98 8.35 1.93
CA ARG A 51 0.44 8.01 1.82
C ARG A 51 1.04 7.92 3.23
N PRO A 52 1.60 6.77 3.63
CA PRO A 52 2.25 6.62 4.93
C PRO A 52 3.57 7.40 4.95
N LYS A 53 3.90 8.01 6.09
CA LYS A 53 5.17 8.69 6.35
C LYS A 53 6.21 7.78 7.00
N GLY A 54 5.88 6.52 7.21
CA GLY A 54 6.78 5.54 7.81
C GLY A 54 6.10 4.19 8.03
N PRO A 55 6.86 3.18 8.50
CA PRO A 55 6.35 1.85 8.78
C PRO A 55 5.20 1.87 9.80
N ASP A 56 5.26 2.73 10.82
CA ASP A 56 4.22 2.87 11.84
C ASP A 56 2.85 3.28 11.29
N ASP A 57 2.81 3.96 10.13
CA ASP A 57 1.55 4.34 9.48
C ASP A 57 0.89 3.15 8.73
N LEU A 58 1.62 2.06 8.49
CA LEU A 58 1.14 0.86 7.78
C LEU A 58 0.31 -0.04 8.69
N THR A 59 -0.89 0.42 9.00
CA THR A 59 -1.79 -0.28 9.91
C THR A 59 -2.63 -1.35 9.21
N SER A 60 -2.95 -2.44 9.92
CA SER A 60 -3.82 -3.51 9.42
C SER A 60 -5.22 -3.01 9.00
N PRO A 61 -5.92 -2.15 9.77
CA PRO A 61 -7.18 -1.59 9.33
C PRO A 61 -7.07 -0.75 8.06
N GLY A 62 -6.00 0.05 7.92
CA GLY A 62 -5.78 0.89 6.74
C GLY A 62 -5.56 0.08 5.47
N ILE A 63 -4.70 -0.94 5.55
CA ILE A 63 -4.39 -1.83 4.42
C ILE A 63 -5.61 -2.67 4.06
N THR A 64 -6.33 -3.20 5.06
CA THR A 64 -7.57 -3.95 4.85
C THR A 64 -8.62 -3.09 4.14
N ALA A 65 -8.86 -1.86 4.62
CA ALA A 65 -9.81 -0.95 3.98
C ALA A 65 -9.42 -0.62 2.53
N TYR A 66 -8.12 -0.43 2.26
CA TYR A 66 -7.62 -0.23 0.91
C TYR A 66 -7.88 -1.45 0.02
N MET A 67 -7.58 -2.66 0.50
CA MET A 67 -7.73 -3.90 -0.27
C MET A 67 -9.17 -4.35 -0.46
N LEU A 68 -10.08 -4.02 0.47
CA LEU A 68 -11.49 -4.41 0.40
C LEU A 68 -12.41 -3.33 -0.15
N SER A 69 -11.85 -2.21 -0.63
CA SER A 69 -12.66 -1.12 -1.20
C SER A 69 -13.52 -1.58 -2.38
N SER A 70 -14.81 -1.27 -2.30
CA SER A 70 -15.81 -1.57 -3.35
C SER A 70 -15.60 -0.79 -4.65
N ILE A 71 -14.72 0.22 -4.61
CA ILE A 71 -14.37 1.08 -5.75
C ILE A 71 -13.23 0.47 -6.58
N HIS A 72 -12.58 -0.60 -6.09
CA HIS A 72 -11.62 -1.33 -6.93
C HIS A 72 -12.29 -1.72 -8.25
N PRO A 73 -11.54 -1.68 -9.37
CA PRO A 73 -12.00 -2.28 -10.61
C PRO A 73 -12.50 -3.69 -10.32
N GLN A 74 -13.76 -3.98 -10.66
CA GLN A 74 -14.38 -5.29 -10.43
C GLN A 74 -14.01 -6.31 -11.52
N ASP A 75 -12.92 -6.05 -12.26
CA ASP A 75 -12.39 -6.94 -13.29
C ASP A 75 -11.83 -8.23 -12.69
N ARG A 76 -11.48 -8.22 -11.39
CA ARG A 76 -10.86 -9.35 -10.67
C ARG A 76 -11.52 -9.55 -9.31
N ALA A 77 -11.70 -10.80 -8.91
CA ALA A 77 -12.16 -11.15 -7.57
C ALA A 77 -11.19 -10.60 -6.49
N THR A 78 -11.74 -10.16 -5.35
CA THR A 78 -10.95 -9.61 -4.23
C THR A 78 -9.82 -10.54 -3.79
N LYS A 79 -10.07 -11.85 -3.73
CA LYS A 79 -9.06 -12.86 -3.40
C LYS A 79 -7.87 -12.85 -4.35
N GLU A 80 -8.10 -12.72 -5.65
CA GLU A 80 -7.04 -12.68 -6.66
C GLU A 80 -6.25 -11.37 -6.58
N ARG A 81 -6.93 -10.24 -6.33
CA ARG A 81 -6.26 -8.95 -6.09
C ARG A 81 -5.34 -8.98 -4.87
N ILE A 82 -5.75 -9.66 -3.79
CA ILE A 82 -4.91 -9.86 -2.60
C ILE A 82 -3.70 -10.72 -2.94
N LYS A 83 -3.88 -11.87 -3.61
CA LYS A 83 -2.77 -12.74 -4.04
C LYS A 83 -1.77 -11.99 -4.93
N ASP A 84 -2.25 -11.16 -5.86
CA ASP A 84 -1.38 -10.37 -6.74
C ASP A 84 -0.56 -9.34 -5.96
N ASN A 85 -1.13 -8.71 -4.95
CA ASN A 85 -0.37 -7.81 -4.07
C ASN A 85 0.64 -8.58 -3.20
N ILE A 86 0.27 -9.76 -2.67
CA ILE A 86 1.23 -10.62 -1.94
C ILE A 86 2.44 -10.93 -2.82
N ARG A 87 2.24 -11.30 -4.09
CA ARG A 87 3.34 -11.58 -5.03
C ARG A 87 4.25 -10.37 -5.27
N ARG A 88 3.71 -9.15 -5.27
CA ARG A 88 4.48 -7.91 -5.45
C ARG A 88 5.31 -7.56 -4.22
N TRP A 89 4.75 -7.76 -3.03
CA TRP A 89 5.38 -7.46 -1.74
C TRP A 89 6.13 -8.65 -1.14
N HIS A 90 6.13 -9.81 -1.79
CA HIS A 90 6.78 -11.01 -1.29
C HIS A 90 8.29 -10.77 -1.14
N PRO A 91 8.91 -11.14 0.00
CA PRO A 91 10.31 -10.83 0.28
C PRO A 91 11.26 -11.38 -0.79
N ASP A 92 11.00 -12.57 -1.32
CA ASP A 92 11.83 -13.18 -2.38
C ASP A 92 11.99 -12.26 -3.60
N ARG A 93 10.88 -11.75 -4.14
CA ARG A 93 10.91 -10.84 -5.28
C ARG A 93 11.29 -9.42 -4.88
N PHE A 94 10.75 -8.92 -3.77
CA PHE A 94 10.93 -7.54 -3.35
C PHE A 94 12.39 -7.27 -2.96
N ASN A 95 12.98 -8.16 -2.15
CA ASN A 95 14.35 -8.00 -1.65
C ASN A 95 15.40 -8.25 -2.74
N SER A 96 15.09 -9.04 -3.76
CA SER A 96 16.00 -9.28 -4.90
C SER A 96 15.91 -8.20 -5.98
N GLN A 97 14.72 -7.65 -6.27
CA GLN A 97 14.53 -6.75 -7.41
C GLN A 97 14.43 -5.27 -7.05
N LEU A 98 13.80 -4.92 -5.91
CA LEU A 98 13.44 -3.55 -5.58
C LEU A 98 14.30 -2.99 -4.45
N LEU A 99 14.47 -3.74 -3.35
CA LEU A 99 15.24 -3.30 -2.19
C LEU A 99 16.69 -2.87 -2.52
N PRO A 100 17.43 -3.53 -3.44
CA PRO A 100 18.78 -3.11 -3.81
C PRO A 100 18.83 -1.75 -4.50
N LYS A 101 17.72 -1.34 -5.15
CA LYS A 101 17.59 -0.02 -5.80
C LYS A 101 17.22 1.09 -4.79
N VAL A 102 16.80 0.73 -3.57
CA VAL A 102 16.45 1.71 -2.55
C VAL A 102 17.72 2.37 -2.01
N LYS A 103 17.67 3.70 -1.87
CA LYS A 103 18.74 4.47 -1.23
C LYS A 103 19.05 3.90 0.15
N GLU A 104 20.34 3.86 0.48
CA GLU A 104 20.82 3.23 1.72
C GLU A 104 20.12 3.78 2.97
N ASN A 105 19.94 5.10 3.05
CA ASN A 105 19.28 5.77 4.18
C ASN A 105 17.76 5.49 4.31
N GLU A 106 17.12 4.95 3.27
CA GLU A 106 15.69 4.57 3.27
C GLU A 106 15.50 3.04 3.28
N ARG A 107 16.57 2.26 3.12
CA ARG A 107 16.51 0.83 2.86
C ARG A 107 15.85 0.05 4.00
N ASP A 108 16.29 0.28 5.23
CA ASP A 108 15.78 -0.42 6.41
C ASP A 108 14.29 -0.13 6.59
N ARG A 109 13.92 1.14 6.47
CA ARG A 109 12.54 1.60 6.56
C ARG A 109 11.67 0.94 5.49
N VAL A 110 12.10 0.91 4.23
CA VAL A 110 11.35 0.28 3.13
C VAL A 110 11.25 -1.25 3.33
N ALA A 111 12.30 -1.91 3.82
CA ALA A 111 12.29 -3.34 4.11
C ALA A 111 11.28 -3.68 5.23
N GLU A 112 11.25 -2.88 6.29
CA GLU A 112 10.28 -3.04 7.38
C GLU A 112 8.84 -2.83 6.88
N GLY A 113 8.62 -1.77 6.09
CA GLY A 113 7.33 -1.47 5.52
C GLY A 113 6.82 -2.56 4.58
N SER A 114 7.67 -3.08 3.69
CA SER A 114 7.30 -4.15 2.77
C SER A 114 6.97 -5.45 3.51
N GLY A 115 7.75 -5.79 4.54
CA GLY A 115 7.47 -6.93 5.42
C GLY A 115 6.12 -6.80 6.16
N THR A 116 5.82 -5.61 6.67
CA THR A 116 4.54 -5.31 7.33
C THR A 116 3.36 -5.48 6.38
N VAL A 117 3.45 -4.92 5.17
CA VAL A 117 2.43 -5.09 4.13
C VAL A 117 2.25 -6.55 3.75
N ALA A 118 3.35 -7.28 3.48
CA ALA A 118 3.29 -8.67 3.09
C ALA A 118 2.60 -9.54 4.16
N ARG A 119 2.91 -9.31 5.45
CA ARG A 119 2.26 -10.01 6.57
C ARG A 119 0.76 -9.75 6.61
N ILE A 120 0.36 -8.48 6.59
CA ILE A 120 -1.06 -8.09 6.67
C ILE A 120 -1.86 -8.64 5.47
N LEU A 121 -1.29 -8.61 4.27
CA LEU A 121 -1.93 -9.19 3.09
C LEU A 121 -2.11 -10.70 3.20
N ASN A 122 -1.13 -11.42 3.77
CA ASN A 122 -1.25 -12.86 4.01
C ASN A 122 -2.34 -13.17 5.05
N ASP A 123 -2.39 -12.41 6.15
CA ASP A 123 -3.44 -12.53 7.16
C ASP A 123 -4.82 -12.27 6.55
N LEU A 124 -4.93 -11.23 5.72
CA LEU A 124 -6.16 -10.91 4.97
C LEU A 124 -6.59 -12.02 4.02
N LEU A 125 -5.64 -12.62 3.29
CA LEU A 125 -5.93 -13.76 2.40
C LEU A 125 -6.43 -14.98 3.17
N ARG A 126 -5.85 -15.26 4.35
CA ARG A 126 -6.26 -16.37 5.22
C ARG A 126 -7.70 -16.19 5.71
N MET A 127 -8.04 -14.99 6.19
CA MET A 127 -9.41 -14.65 6.62
C MET A 127 -10.42 -14.87 5.48
N HIS A 128 -10.17 -14.30 4.30
CA HIS A 128 -11.06 -14.46 3.13
C HIS A 128 -11.03 -15.86 2.49
N SER A 129 -10.12 -16.75 2.89
CA SER A 129 -10.10 -18.13 2.41
C SER A 129 -10.86 -19.08 3.33
N GLN A 130 -11.23 -18.65 4.54
CA GLN A 130 -12.02 -19.43 5.50
C GLN A 130 -13.53 -19.22 5.32
N ASP A 131 -13.97 -18.17 4.60
CA ASP A 131 -15.38 -17.86 4.31
C ASP A 131 -16.00 -18.73 3.19
N THR A 132 -15.47 -19.93 2.94
CA THR A 132 -16.05 -20.89 1.99
C THR A 132 -16.52 -22.13 2.75
N PHE A 133 -17.68 -22.01 3.39
CA PHE A 133 -18.46 -23.15 3.89
C PHE A 133 -19.93 -22.96 3.49
#